data_AF-A0A358N6L9-F1
#
_entry.id   AF-A0A358N6L9-F1
#
_cell.length_a   1.000
_cell.length_b   1.000
_cell.length_c   1.000
_cell.angle_alpha   90.00
_cell.angle_beta   90.00
_cell.angle_gamma   90.00
#
_symmetry.space_group_name_H-M   'P 1'
#
loop_
_entity.id
_entity.type
_entity.pdbx_description
1 polymer ?
#
loop_
_entity_poly.entity_id
_entity_poly.type
_entity_poly.pdbx_seq_one_letter_code
_entity_poly.pdbx_strand_id
1 'polypeptide(L)' 'MIQRFAVGFFLAAFGVCVFAQGPRPSNLGASKLDLGEPGIQWYTTWESAEAEAKRSGRAIMFVAAATQCHGVSGVF' A
#
# COMPACT_ATOMS: atom_id res chain seq x y z
N MET A 1 15.62 -40.65 -0.56
CA MET A 1 16.31 -39.61 0.24
C MET A 1 16.07 -38.20 -0.30
N ILE A 2 15.94 -38.00 -1.61
CA ILE A 2 15.72 -36.69 -2.28
C ILE A 2 14.35 -36.04 -1.96
N GLN A 3 13.29 -36.83 -1.77
CA GLN A 3 11.93 -36.33 -1.53
C GLN A 3 11.75 -35.56 -0.20
N ARG A 4 12.60 -35.83 0.81
CA ARG A 4 12.49 -35.21 2.14
C ARG A 4 13.08 -33.79 2.18
N PHE A 5 14.07 -33.52 1.34
CA PHE A 5 14.67 -32.19 1.21
C PHE A 5 13.76 -31.24 0.41
N ALA A 6 13.06 -31.74 -0.61
CA ALA A 6 12.14 -30.94 -1.41
C ALA A 6 10.96 -30.40 -0.60
N VAL A 7 10.38 -31.22 0.29
CA VAL A 7 9.25 -30.81 1.15
C VAL A 7 9.68 -29.77 2.19
N GLY A 8 10.86 -29.93 2.79
CA GLY A 8 11.39 -28.98 3.78
C GLY A 8 11.69 -27.61 3.17
N PHE A 9 12.22 -27.58 1.94
CA PHE A 9 12.52 -26.33 1.23
C PHE A 9 11.25 -25.58 0.81
N PHE A 10 10.20 -26.31 0.39
CA PHE A 10 8.93 -25.71 -0.01
C PHE A 10 8.18 -25.09 1.18
N LEU A 11 8.19 -25.73 2.35
CA LEU A 11 7.59 -25.18 3.58
C LEU A 11 8.31 -23.91 4.08
N ALA A 12 9.64 -23.85 3.94
CA ALA A 12 10.41 -22.69 4.34
C ALA A 12 10.16 -21.48 3.41
N ALA A 13 9.99 -21.70 2.11
CA ALA A 13 9.75 -20.61 1.14
C ALA A 13 8.35 -19.99 1.27
N PHE A 14 7.33 -20.77 1.65
CA PHE A 14 5.95 -20.27 1.77
C PHE A 14 5.60 -19.68 3.15
N GLY A 15 6.34 -20.03 4.21
CA GLY A 15 6.04 -19.57 5.58
C GLY A 15 6.43 -18.12 5.88
N VAL A 16 7.37 -17.52 5.14
CA VAL A 16 7.98 -16.22 5.49
C VAL A 16 7.15 -15.02 5.00
N CYS A 17 6.29 -15.20 3.99
CA CYS A 17 5.57 -14.08 3.38
C CYS A 17 4.44 -13.49 4.24
N VAL A 18 3.98 -14.18 5.28
CA VAL A 18 2.79 -13.78 6.06
C VAL A 18 3.09 -12.69 7.11
N PHE A 19 4.35 -12.51 7.51
CA PHE A 19 4.73 -11.62 8.63
C PHE A 19 5.28 -10.24 8.22
N ALA A 20 5.29 -9.89 6.94
CA ALA A 20 5.90 -8.64 6.49
C ALA A 20 5.04 -7.38 6.74
N GLN A 21 3.76 -7.49 7.12
CA GLN A 21 2.93 -6.35 7.50
C GLN A 21 2.86 -6.22 9.02
N GLY A 22 3.65 -5.30 9.58
CA GLY A 22 3.54 -4.89 10.97
C GLY A 22 2.16 -4.32 11.32
N PRO A 23 1.85 -4.12 12.61
CA PRO A 23 0.55 -3.63 13.04
C PRO A 23 0.18 -2.33 12.34
N ARG A 24 -1.04 -2.25 11.79
CA ARG A 24 -1.56 -1.02 11.16
C ARG A 24 -1.49 0.13 12.19
N PRO A 25 -0.80 1.24 11.89
CA PRO A 25 -0.74 2.38 12.80
C PRO A 25 -2.14 2.90 13.11
N SER A 26 -2.42 3.17 14.39
CA SER A 26 -3.71 3.71 14.83
C SER A 26 -3.87 5.20 14.52
N ASN A 27 -2.79 5.89 14.18
CA ASN A 27 -2.79 7.29 13.76
C ASN A 27 -2.14 7.41 12.38
N LEU A 28 -2.97 7.64 11.36
CA LEU A 28 -2.56 7.79 9.96
C LEU A 28 -2.60 9.27 9.54
N GLY A 29 -2.36 10.18 10.48
CA GLY A 29 -2.32 11.62 10.24
C GLY A 29 -1.36 12.02 9.12
N ALA A 30 -1.23 13.32 8.86
CA ALA A 30 -0.36 13.82 7.80
C ALA A 30 1.03 13.17 7.88
N SER A 31 1.50 12.66 6.74
CA SER A 31 2.83 12.04 6.66
C SER A 31 3.88 13.05 7.10
N LYS A 32 4.92 12.62 7.82
CA LYS A 32 6.07 13.46 8.22
C LYS A 32 7.03 13.76 7.05
N LEU A 33 6.54 13.61 5.82
CA LEU A 33 7.34 13.82 4.62
C LEU A 33 7.50 15.32 4.38
N ASP A 34 8.72 15.73 4.07
CA ASP A 34 8.98 17.10 3.66
C ASP A 34 8.40 17.36 2.25
N LEU A 35 8.16 18.64 1.93
CA LEU A 35 7.64 19.03 0.62
C LEU A 35 8.61 18.58 -0.49
N GLY A 36 8.13 17.71 -1.38
CA GLY A 36 8.92 17.17 -2.50
C GLY A 36 9.42 15.74 -2.27
N GLU A 37 9.24 15.17 -1.08
CA GLU A 37 9.54 13.76 -0.85
C GLU A 37 8.49 12.81 -1.47
N PRO A 38 8.87 11.59 -1.85
CA PRO A 38 7.93 10.61 -2.41
C PRO A 38 6.81 10.26 -1.41
N GLY A 39 5.57 10.61 -1.74
CA GLY A 39 4.40 10.39 -0.86
C GLY A 39 3.09 10.26 -1.62
N ILE A 40 2.04 9.80 -0.90
CA ILE A 40 0.67 9.80 -1.40
C ILE A 40 0.05 11.16 -1.10
N GLN A 41 -0.35 11.86 -2.16
CA GLN A 41 -1.16 13.06 -2.05
C GLN A 41 -2.60 12.74 -2.47
N TRP A 42 -3.55 13.01 -1.58
CA TRP A 42 -4.97 12.84 -1.86
C TRP A 42 -5.54 14.09 -2.53
N TYR A 43 -6.26 13.88 -3.63
CA TYR A 43 -7.02 14.90 -4.34
C TYR A 43 -8.51 14.58 -4.22
N THR A 44 -9.32 15.56 -3.84
CA THR A 44 -10.76 15.38 -3.63
C THR A 44 -11.60 15.83 -4.83
N THR A 45 -10.96 16.39 -5.86
CA THR A 45 -11.61 16.81 -7.10
C THR A 45 -10.87 16.30 -8.32
N TRP A 46 -11.61 16.09 -9.41
CA TRP A 46 -11.04 15.64 -10.68
C TRP A 46 -10.07 16.68 -11.25
N GLU A 47 -10.41 17.96 -11.18
CA GLU A 47 -9.64 19.06 -11.77
C GLU A 47 -8.24 19.17 -11.16
N SER A 48 -8.14 19.01 -9.83
CA SER A 48 -6.85 19.07 -9.13
C SER A 48 -6.00 17.82 -9.39
N ALA A 49 -6.62 16.64 -9.41
CA ALA A 49 -5.95 15.39 -9.74
C ALA A 49 -5.42 15.38 -11.19
N GLU A 50 -6.23 15.82 -12.15
CA GLU A 50 -5.87 15.88 -13.56
C GLU A 50 -4.74 16.89 -13.81
N ALA A 51 -4.78 18.06 -13.16
CA ALA A 51 -3.72 19.06 -13.26
C ALA A 51 -2.37 18.51 -12.77
N GLU A 52 -2.35 17.80 -11.62
CA GLU A 52 -1.13 17.21 -11.09
C GLU A 52 -0.61 16.07 -11.97
N ALA A 53 -1.50 15.21 -12.45
CA ALA A 53 -1.13 14.10 -13.33
C ALA A 53 -0.44 14.61 -14.61
N LYS A 54 -0.98 15.67 -15.22
CA LYS A 54 -0.36 16.33 -16.38
C LYS A 54 0.98 16.98 -16.05
N ARG A 55 1.09 17.69 -14.93
CA ARG A 55 2.33 18.37 -14.51
C ARG A 55 3.46 17.38 -14.23
N SER A 56 3.13 16.26 -13.56
CA SER A 56 4.10 15.27 -13.12
C SER A 56 4.35 14.14 -14.12
N GLY A 57 3.49 13.96 -15.13
CA GLY A 57 3.55 12.83 -16.06
C GLY A 57 3.22 11.48 -15.41
N ARG A 58 2.58 11.48 -14.23
CA ARG A 58 2.23 10.28 -13.47
C ARG A 58 0.77 9.90 -13.66
N ALA A 59 0.48 8.60 -13.69
CA ALA A 59 -0.88 8.09 -13.76
C ALA A 59 -1.69 8.39 -12.49
N ILE A 60 -3.01 8.54 -12.64
CA ILE A 60 -3.95 8.70 -11.52
C ILE A 60 -4.35 7.33 -10.99
N MET A 61 -4.29 7.16 -9.67
CA MET A 61 -4.88 6.00 -8.97
C MET A 61 -6.20 6.42 -8.35
N PHE A 62 -7.31 5.82 -8.81
CA PHE A 62 -8.61 6.03 -8.21
C PHE A 62 -8.82 5.10 -7.01
N VAL A 63 -9.26 5.68 -5.89
CA VAL A 63 -9.62 4.93 -4.70
C VAL A 63 -11.02 5.34 -4.29
N ALA A 64 -11.92 4.35 -4.22
CA ALA A 64 -13.25 4.49 -3.67
C ALA A 64 -13.34 3.62 -2.42
N ALA A 65 -13.72 4.24 -1.31
CA ALA A 65 -13.78 3.60 0.00
C ALA A 65 -14.99 4.13 0.77
N ALA A 66 -15.57 3.29 1.61
CA ALA A 66 -16.61 3.66 2.54
C ALA A 66 -16.20 3.27 3.97
N THR A 67 -16.80 3.89 4.99
CA THR A 67 -16.44 3.67 6.40
C THR A 67 -16.58 2.21 6.85
N GLN A 68 -17.44 1.43 6.18
CA GLN A 68 -17.62 0.01 6.46
C GLN A 68 -16.37 -0.80 6.08
N CYS A 69 -15.48 -0.26 5.25
CA CYS A 69 -14.23 -0.90 4.83
C CYS A 69 -13.09 -0.83 5.86
N HIS A 70 -13.37 -0.45 7.12
CA HIS A 70 -12.38 -0.20 8.18
C HIS A 70 -11.37 -1.34 8.50
N GLY A 71 -11.56 -2.55 7.96
CA GLY A 71 -10.61 -3.67 8.05
C GLY A 71 -9.74 -3.89 6.81
N VAL A 72 -9.96 -3.15 5.72
CA VAL A 72 -9.23 -3.29 4.46
C VAL A 72 -7.94 -2.47 4.53
N SER A 73 -6.81 -3.13 4.27
CA SER A 73 -5.50 -2.45 4.23
C SER A 73 -5.49 -1.34 3.18
N GLY A 74 -5.00 -0.15 3.53
CA GLY A 74 -4.94 1.01 2.63
C GLY A 74 -6.25 1.77 2.47
N VAL A 75 -7.34 1.30 3.08
CA VAL A 75 -8.62 2.00 3.18
C VAL A 75 -8.79 2.47 4.63
N PHE A 76 -9.05 3.76 4.82
CA PHE A 76 -9.18 4.40 6.14
C PHE A 76 -10.63 4.52 6.56
#